data_AF-A0A941EAX0-F1
#
_entry.id   AF-A0A941EAX0-F1
#
_cell.length_a   1.000
_cell.length_b   1.000
_cell.length_c   1.000
_cell.angle_alpha   90.00
_cell.angle_beta   90.00
_cell.angle_gamma   90.00
#
_symmetry.space_group_name_H-M   'P 1'
#
loop_
_entity.id
_entity.type
_entity.pdbx_description
1 polymer ?
#
loop_
_entity_poly.entity_id
_entity_poly.type
_entity_poly.pdbx_seq_one_letter_code
_entity_poly.pdbx_strand_id
1 'polypeptide(L)'
;MGRIDVISIPHEPPVWRPYDADTLARIAAPAAAAAALTGRGLPLNAHQHFNRDPQRELEIVRLPECGPAAFLAQVHDGFNNSYWLSLTDGSVWMRYGRQDGPVELAKPANTSVPALQAVLDAWCAFDGPRGAVDIDPRAYEHLLDTFVLDAVRADPEVYADPEGWWPRTVEEAGYTGPRFLNGDKALYEYVHRDETGTWVLDHPGYEDDD
;
A
#
# COMPACT_ATOMS: atom_id res chain seq x y z
N MET A 1 -0.50 -30.19 16.50
CA MET A 1 -0.84 -29.58 15.20
C MET A 1 -2.31 -29.21 15.24
N GLY A 2 -2.63 -28.01 15.74
CA GLY A 2 -4.00 -27.52 15.86
C GLY A 2 -4.42 -26.86 14.56
N ARG A 3 -5.48 -27.35 13.94
CA ARG A 3 -6.07 -26.74 12.75
C ARG A 3 -6.95 -25.59 13.26
N ILE A 4 -6.48 -24.36 13.09
CA ILE A 4 -7.25 -23.16 13.41
C ILE A 4 -8.06 -22.84 12.17
N ASP A 5 -9.39 -22.87 12.31
CA ASP A 5 -10.28 -22.40 11.28
C ASP A 5 -10.02 -20.89 11.09
N VAL A 6 -9.64 -20.49 9.87
CA VAL A 6 -9.63 -19.08 9.49
C VAL A 6 -11.04 -18.59 9.73
N ILE A 7 -11.23 -17.81 10.81
CA ILE A 7 -12.50 -17.15 11.06
C ILE A 7 -12.65 -16.17 9.91
N SER A 8 -13.44 -16.58 8.91
CA SER A 8 -13.81 -15.73 7.80
C SER A 8 -14.76 -14.68 8.35
N ILE A 9 -14.21 -13.62 8.92
CA ILE A 9 -14.99 -12.48 9.35
C ILE A 9 -15.49 -11.83 8.07
N PRO A 10 -16.81 -11.66 7.92
CA PRO A 10 -17.35 -11.00 6.75
C PRO A 10 -16.86 -9.56 6.74
N HIS A 11 -15.84 -9.29 5.92
CA HIS A 11 -15.52 -7.96 5.46
C HIS A 11 -16.09 -7.85 4.05
N GLU A 12 -16.78 -6.76 3.75
CA GLU A 12 -17.14 -6.49 2.37
C GLU A 12 -15.85 -6.20 1.61
N PRO A 13 -15.54 -6.95 0.54
CA PRO A 13 -14.35 -6.69 -0.24
C PRO A 13 -14.43 -5.26 -0.82
N PRO A 14 -13.29 -4.59 -1.00
CA PRO A 14 -13.27 -3.23 -1.52
C PRO A 14 -13.98 -3.18 -2.89
N VAL A 15 -14.85 -2.19 -3.07
CA VAL A 15 -15.53 -1.98 -4.35
C VAL A 15 -14.58 -1.26 -5.31
N TRP A 16 -14.08 -1.96 -6.31
CA TRP A 16 -13.24 -1.40 -7.37
C TRP A 16 -14.09 -0.74 -8.45
N ARG A 17 -13.72 0.48 -8.86
CA ARG A 17 -14.38 1.17 -9.96
C ARG A 17 -13.41 1.71 -10.99
N PRO A 18 -13.64 1.43 -12.29
CA PRO A 18 -12.93 2.07 -13.37
C PRO A 18 -13.05 3.59 -13.38
N TYR A 19 -12.07 4.23 -13.99
CA TYR A 19 -12.11 5.64 -14.37
C TYR A 19 -12.63 5.77 -15.80
N ASP A 20 -13.22 6.94 -16.09
CA ASP A 20 -13.66 7.28 -17.44
C ASP A 20 -12.47 7.49 -18.38
N ALA A 21 -12.47 6.80 -19.51
CA ALA A 21 -11.37 6.80 -20.47
C ALA A 21 -11.17 8.19 -21.11
N ASP A 22 -12.25 8.90 -21.42
CA ASP A 22 -12.17 10.22 -22.02
C ASP A 22 -11.57 11.23 -21.03
N THR A 23 -11.88 11.09 -19.74
CA THR A 23 -11.30 11.91 -18.67
C THR A 23 -9.80 11.68 -18.53
N LEU A 24 -9.36 10.42 -18.53
CA LEU A 24 -7.94 10.08 -18.50
C LEU A 24 -7.18 10.57 -19.74
N ALA A 25 -7.81 10.51 -20.92
CA ALA A 25 -7.25 11.07 -22.14
C ALA A 25 -7.10 12.60 -22.07
N ARG A 26 -8.08 13.32 -21.50
CA ARG A 26 -8.03 14.79 -21.35
C ARG A 26 -6.90 15.27 -20.46
N ILE A 27 -6.53 14.50 -19.43
CA ILE A 27 -5.41 14.84 -18.55
C ILE A 27 -4.06 14.31 -19.07
N ALA A 28 -4.05 13.70 -20.26
CA ALA A 28 -2.90 13.04 -20.86
C ALA A 28 -2.26 11.99 -19.94
N ALA A 29 -3.08 11.17 -19.27
CA ALA A 29 -2.58 10.09 -18.42
C ALA A 29 -1.71 9.12 -19.24
N PRO A 30 -0.55 8.66 -18.70
CA PRO A 30 0.31 7.69 -19.36
C PRO A 30 -0.44 6.42 -19.76
N ALA A 31 -0.18 5.89 -20.96
CA ALA A 31 -1.00 4.84 -21.57
C ALA A 31 -1.16 3.58 -20.69
N ALA A 32 -0.08 3.13 -20.03
CA ALA A 32 -0.13 1.98 -19.13
C ALA A 32 -0.99 2.25 -17.88
N ALA A 33 -0.85 3.43 -17.28
CA ALA A 33 -1.69 3.86 -16.17
C ALA A 33 -3.15 3.98 -16.58
N ALA A 34 -3.43 4.61 -17.74
CA ALA A 34 -4.77 4.75 -18.28
C ALA A 34 -5.43 3.39 -18.55
N ALA A 35 -4.71 2.42 -19.11
CA ALA A 35 -5.20 1.06 -19.31
C ALA A 35 -5.58 0.37 -17.98
N ALA A 36 -4.75 0.49 -16.95
CA ALA A 36 -5.03 -0.08 -15.63
C ALA A 36 -6.24 0.58 -14.95
N LEU A 37 -6.34 1.91 -15.05
CA LEU A 37 -7.42 2.71 -14.45
C LEU A 37 -8.76 2.54 -15.18
N THR A 38 -8.76 2.35 -16.49
CA THR A 38 -10.00 2.06 -17.26
C THR A 38 -10.42 0.60 -17.20
N GLY A 39 -9.47 -0.33 -17.03
CA GLY A 39 -9.76 -1.76 -16.91
C GLY A 39 -10.33 -2.12 -15.55
N ARG A 40 -9.48 -2.09 -14.51
CA ARG A 40 -9.87 -2.43 -13.14
C ARG A 40 -10.25 -1.18 -12.32
N GLY A 41 -9.51 -0.09 -12.52
CA GLY A 41 -9.66 1.11 -11.71
C GLY A 41 -9.00 1.02 -10.34
N LEU A 42 -9.52 1.79 -9.38
CA LEU A 42 -9.03 1.84 -7.99
C LEU A 42 -10.21 1.63 -7.03
N PRO A 43 -9.96 1.17 -5.80
CA PRO A 43 -11.02 0.93 -4.84
C PRO A 43 -11.65 2.26 -4.43
N LEU A 44 -12.96 2.26 -4.19
CA LEU A 44 -13.65 3.42 -3.62
C LEU A 44 -13.14 3.70 -2.19
N ASN A 45 -12.88 2.63 -1.43
CA ASN A 45 -12.31 2.65 -0.09
C ASN A 45 -11.48 1.37 0.11
N ALA A 46 -10.27 1.50 0.63
CA ALA A 46 -9.40 0.41 1.08
C ALA A 46 -9.07 0.60 2.58
N HIS A 47 -10.09 0.39 3.43
CA HIS A 47 -10.02 0.53 4.88
C HIS A 47 -9.34 1.81 5.37
N GLN A 48 -9.84 2.97 4.92
CA GLN A 48 -9.30 4.30 5.26
C GLN A 48 -7.89 4.59 4.74
N HIS A 49 -7.15 3.60 4.26
CA HIS A 49 -5.80 3.75 3.73
C HIS A 49 -5.77 4.23 2.28
N PHE A 50 -6.89 4.12 1.56
CA PHE A 50 -7.10 4.70 0.23
C PHE A 50 -8.58 5.02 0.05
N ASN A 51 -8.95 6.29 -0.14
CA ASN A 51 -10.34 6.72 -0.27
C ASN A 51 -10.49 7.67 -1.45
N ARG A 52 -11.30 7.27 -2.43
CA ARG A 52 -11.58 8.16 -3.57
C ARG A 52 -12.47 9.30 -3.13
N ASP A 53 -12.12 10.49 -3.58
CA ASP A 53 -12.92 11.71 -3.41
C ASP A 53 -13.41 12.17 -4.79
N PRO A 54 -14.69 11.96 -5.13
CA PRO A 54 -15.25 12.36 -6.41
C PRO A 54 -15.15 13.86 -6.71
N GLN A 55 -15.01 14.72 -5.69
CA GLN A 55 -14.89 16.16 -5.87
C GLN A 55 -13.49 16.59 -6.32
N ARG A 56 -12.48 15.77 -6.01
CA ARG A 56 -11.07 16.03 -6.29
C ARG A 56 -10.48 15.05 -7.29
N GLU A 57 -11.23 14.04 -7.69
CA GLU A 57 -10.78 12.99 -8.58
C GLU A 57 -10.18 13.58 -9.88
N LEU A 58 -8.92 13.23 -10.14
CA LEU A 58 -8.13 13.72 -11.27
C LEU A 58 -7.88 15.25 -11.30
N GLU A 59 -8.04 15.94 -10.16
CA GLU A 59 -7.50 17.29 -9.95
C GLU A 59 -6.00 17.28 -10.27
N ILE A 60 -5.54 18.22 -11.11
CA ILE A 60 -4.13 18.29 -11.49
C ILE A 60 -3.42 19.35 -10.67
N VAL A 61 -2.33 18.95 -10.03
CA VAL A 61 -1.39 19.87 -9.37
C VAL A 61 0.03 19.58 -9.83
N ARG A 62 0.98 20.43 -9.46
CA ARG A 62 2.40 20.15 -9.61
C ARG A 62 2.97 19.78 -8.25
N LEU A 63 3.45 18.54 -8.11
CA LEU A 63 4.13 18.07 -6.92
C LEU A 63 5.65 18.31 -7.02
N PRO A 64 6.34 18.56 -5.90
CA PRO A 64 7.80 18.58 -5.86
C PRO A 64 8.38 17.25 -6.37
N GLU A 65 9.45 17.34 -7.17
CA GLU A 65 10.19 16.22 -7.80
C GLU A 65 9.41 15.36 -8.82
N CYS A 66 8.12 15.15 -8.63
CA CYS A 66 7.22 14.42 -9.52
C CYS A 66 6.80 15.24 -10.75
N GLY A 67 6.57 16.55 -10.58
CA GLY A 67 6.02 17.40 -11.63
C GLY A 67 4.47 17.33 -11.68
N PRO A 68 3.84 17.45 -12.86
CA PRO A 68 2.39 17.39 -13.00
C PRO A 68 1.83 16.04 -12.55
N ALA A 69 0.87 16.06 -11.62
CA ALA A 69 0.27 14.87 -11.06
C ALA A 69 -1.24 15.04 -10.87
N ALA A 70 -2.00 13.97 -11.07
CA ALA A 70 -3.45 13.94 -10.93
C ALA A 70 -3.87 13.22 -9.64
N PHE A 71 -4.79 13.81 -8.88
CA PHE A 71 -5.26 13.25 -7.62
C PHE A 71 -5.98 11.90 -7.84
N LEU A 72 -5.61 10.89 -7.05
CA LEU A 72 -6.26 9.58 -7.05
C LEU A 72 -7.12 9.36 -5.82
N ALA A 73 -6.60 9.65 -4.62
CA ALA A 73 -7.27 9.37 -3.36
C ALA A 73 -6.67 10.09 -2.16
N GLN A 74 -7.42 10.08 -1.06
CA GLN A 74 -7.06 10.58 0.25
C GLN A 74 -6.85 9.41 1.22
N VAL A 75 -5.88 9.53 2.12
CA VAL A 75 -5.74 8.69 3.31
C VAL A 75 -6.49 9.36 4.47
N HIS A 76 -7.24 8.59 5.25
CA HIS A 76 -7.97 9.08 6.42
C HIS A 76 -7.28 8.66 7.72
N ASP A 77 -6.06 9.16 7.93
CA ASP A 77 -5.21 8.88 9.10
C ASP A 77 -5.13 10.09 10.06
N GLY A 78 -5.97 11.11 9.86
CA GLY A 78 -5.91 12.38 10.60
C GLY A 78 -4.88 13.37 10.06
N PHE A 79 -4.09 12.97 9.05
CA PHE A 79 -3.22 13.82 8.27
C PHE A 79 -3.78 13.97 6.84
N ASN A 80 -3.45 15.06 6.16
CA ASN A 80 -3.91 15.29 4.78
C ASN A 80 -3.07 14.51 3.74
N ASN A 81 -2.78 13.23 4.00
CA ASN A 81 -1.98 12.35 3.14
C ASN A 81 -2.77 11.93 1.89
N SER A 82 -2.19 12.01 0.70
CA SER A 82 -2.94 11.75 -0.56
C SER A 82 -2.10 11.10 -1.65
N TYR A 83 -2.75 10.25 -2.45
CA TYR A 83 -2.16 9.57 -3.61
C TYR A 83 -2.37 10.37 -4.89
N TRP A 84 -1.32 10.43 -5.71
CA TRP A 84 -1.29 11.18 -6.95
C TRP A 84 -0.64 10.37 -8.07
N LEU A 85 -1.26 10.34 -9.24
CA LEU A 85 -0.69 9.77 -10.46
C LEU A 85 0.26 10.77 -11.10
N SER A 86 1.53 10.44 -11.25
CA SER A 86 2.46 11.18 -12.10
C SER A 86 2.00 11.13 -13.56
N LEU A 87 1.79 12.31 -14.16
CA LEU A 87 1.43 12.41 -15.58
C LEU A 87 2.67 12.32 -16.49
N THR A 88 3.88 12.25 -15.91
CA THR A 88 5.12 12.14 -16.65
C THR A 88 5.43 10.68 -17.01
N ASP A 89 5.29 9.77 -16.05
CA ASP A 89 5.75 8.38 -16.16
C ASP A 89 4.72 7.33 -15.72
N GLY A 90 3.65 7.74 -15.04
CA GLY A 90 2.58 6.86 -14.58
C GLY A 90 2.86 6.19 -13.23
N SER A 91 3.93 6.60 -12.54
CA SER A 91 4.17 6.25 -11.14
C SER A 91 3.12 6.89 -10.22
N VAL A 92 2.95 6.32 -9.03
CA VAL A 92 2.07 6.88 -8.00
C VAL A 92 2.91 7.49 -6.89
N TRP A 93 2.51 8.67 -6.44
CA TRP A 93 3.19 9.45 -5.43
C TRP A 93 2.29 9.65 -4.22
N MET A 94 2.92 9.64 -3.03
CA MET A 94 2.28 10.06 -1.78
C MET A 94 2.69 11.50 -1.49
N ARG A 95 1.70 12.38 -1.34
CA ARG A 95 1.89 13.73 -0.79
C ARG A 95 1.58 13.68 0.70
N TYR A 96 2.55 14.06 1.53
CA TYR A 96 2.42 14.01 2.97
C TYR A 96 1.78 15.29 3.53
N GLY A 97 0.69 15.14 4.29
CA GLY A 97 0.03 16.22 5.01
C GLY A 97 0.51 16.36 6.46
N ARG A 98 0.29 17.51 7.08
CA ARG A 98 0.25 17.71 8.54
C ARG A 98 -1.19 17.92 8.99
N GLN A 99 -1.38 17.83 10.30
CA GLN A 99 -2.63 18.18 10.99
C GLN A 99 -3.07 19.63 10.70
N ASP A 100 -2.10 20.55 10.56
CA ASP A 100 -2.34 21.99 10.36
C ASP A 100 -2.12 22.50 8.92
N GLY A 101 -2.02 21.60 7.92
CA GLY A 101 -1.82 21.96 6.52
C GLY A 101 -0.87 21.02 5.77
N PRO A 102 -0.70 21.15 4.45
CA PRO A 102 0.20 20.25 3.71
C PRO A 102 1.67 20.51 4.07
N VAL A 103 2.47 19.44 4.16
CA VAL A 103 3.92 19.57 3.94
C VAL A 103 4.12 19.50 2.43
N GLU A 104 5.06 20.28 1.90
CA GLU A 104 5.46 20.18 0.49
C GLU A 104 6.40 18.98 0.26
N LEU A 105 6.16 17.85 0.95
CA LEU A 105 6.92 16.64 0.72
C LEU A 105 6.04 15.66 -0.06
N ALA A 106 6.57 15.21 -1.18
CA ALA A 106 5.99 14.14 -1.97
C ALA A 106 7.10 13.12 -2.23
N LYS A 107 6.80 11.84 -2.07
CA LYS A 107 7.71 10.75 -2.42
C LYS A 107 6.99 9.73 -3.31
N PRO A 108 7.71 8.94 -4.11
CA PRO A 108 7.14 7.79 -4.78
C PRO A 108 6.45 6.86 -3.76
N ALA A 109 5.24 6.44 -4.09
CA ALA A 109 4.46 5.46 -3.34
C ALA A 109 4.42 4.12 -4.07
N ASN A 110 4.25 4.13 -5.38
CA ASN A 110 4.32 2.93 -6.21
C ASN A 110 4.95 3.25 -7.56
N THR A 111 5.66 2.29 -8.14
CA THR A 111 6.26 2.42 -9.48
C THR A 111 5.22 2.52 -10.59
N SER A 112 4.01 2.00 -10.36
CA SER A 112 2.93 2.00 -11.35
C SER A 112 1.55 1.83 -10.72
N VAL A 113 0.49 2.12 -11.50
CA VAL A 113 -0.89 1.85 -11.08
C VAL A 113 -1.14 0.35 -10.83
N PRO A 114 -0.73 -0.61 -11.70
CA PRO A 114 -0.90 -2.03 -11.40
C PRO A 114 -0.22 -2.46 -10.10
N ALA A 115 0.96 -1.91 -9.81
CA ALA A 115 1.66 -2.18 -8.55
C ALA A 115 0.85 -1.67 -7.34
N LEU A 116 0.35 -0.43 -7.39
CA LEU A 116 -0.58 0.09 -6.38
C LEU A 116 -1.82 -0.81 -6.22
N GLN A 117 -2.42 -1.28 -7.32
CA GLN A 117 -3.61 -2.13 -7.26
C GLN A 117 -3.32 -3.43 -6.49
N ALA A 118 -2.17 -4.06 -6.73
CA ALA A 118 -1.76 -5.27 -6.04
C ALA A 118 -1.42 -5.03 -4.56
N VAL A 119 -0.75 -3.92 -4.22
CA VAL A 119 -0.48 -3.58 -2.81
C VAL A 119 -1.78 -3.27 -2.05
N LEU A 120 -2.73 -2.58 -2.67
CA LEU A 120 -4.04 -2.32 -2.06
C LEU A 120 -4.87 -3.59 -1.84
N ASP A 121 -4.75 -4.59 -2.73
CA ASP A 121 -5.35 -5.91 -2.49
C ASP A 121 -4.74 -6.58 -1.26
N ALA A 122 -3.41 -6.59 -1.17
CA ALA A 122 -2.70 -7.16 -0.04
C ALA A 122 -3.06 -6.45 1.28
N TRP A 123 -3.14 -5.11 1.25
CA TRP A 123 -3.60 -4.30 2.38
C TRP A 123 -5.01 -4.67 2.81
N CYS A 124 -5.96 -4.76 1.88
CA CYS A 124 -7.35 -5.10 2.22
C CYS A 124 -7.48 -6.52 2.79
N ALA A 125 -6.69 -7.47 2.28
CA ALA A 125 -6.64 -8.82 2.82
C ALA A 125 -6.10 -8.87 4.25
N PHE A 126 -5.19 -7.97 4.62
CA PHE A 126 -4.64 -7.84 5.96
C PHE A 126 -5.53 -7.06 6.92
N ASP A 127 -6.00 -5.88 6.52
CA ASP A 127 -6.74 -4.96 7.42
C ASP A 127 -8.21 -5.36 7.57
N GLY A 128 -8.80 -6.05 6.57
CA GLY A 128 -10.17 -6.56 6.66
C GLY A 128 -10.44 -7.43 7.89
N PRO A 129 -9.61 -8.46 8.17
CA PRO A 129 -9.69 -9.26 9.39
C PRO A 129 -9.27 -8.54 10.68
N ARG A 130 -8.50 -7.44 10.61
CA ARG A 130 -7.98 -6.73 11.81
C ARG A 130 -9.08 -6.13 12.69
N GLY A 131 -10.25 -5.82 12.11
CA GLY A 131 -11.43 -5.37 12.85
C GLY A 131 -12.08 -6.45 13.74
N ALA A 132 -11.57 -7.68 13.71
CA ALA A 132 -11.95 -8.74 14.63
C ALA A 132 -11.64 -8.37 16.08
N VAL A 133 -12.66 -8.38 16.93
CA VAL A 133 -12.42 -8.63 18.36
C VAL A 133 -11.90 -10.07 18.48
N ASP A 134 -10.73 -10.24 19.09
CA ASP A 134 -10.09 -11.53 19.42
C ASP A 134 -9.35 -12.26 18.28
N ILE A 135 -8.66 -11.55 17.36
CA ILE A 135 -7.70 -12.22 16.48
C ILE A 135 -6.55 -12.84 17.30
N ASP A 136 -6.30 -14.13 17.09
CA ASP A 136 -5.15 -14.82 17.68
C ASP A 136 -3.83 -14.14 17.25
N PRO A 137 -2.87 -13.88 18.16
CA PRO A 137 -1.63 -13.19 17.82
C PRO A 137 -0.83 -13.86 16.68
N ARG A 138 -0.80 -15.21 16.63
CA ARG A 138 -0.09 -15.93 15.56
C ARG A 138 -0.84 -15.81 14.23
N ALA A 139 -2.18 -15.77 14.27
CA ALA A 139 -2.99 -15.51 13.08
C ALA A 139 -2.80 -14.08 12.55
N TYR A 140 -2.75 -13.08 13.44
CA TYR A 140 -2.44 -11.70 13.06
C TYR A 140 -1.06 -11.58 12.40
N GLU A 141 -0.07 -12.25 12.96
CA GLU A 141 1.31 -12.26 12.44
C GLU A 141 1.38 -12.91 11.07
N HIS A 142 0.69 -14.03 10.87
CA HIS A 142 0.64 -14.66 9.55
C HIS A 142 -0.02 -13.76 8.49
N LEU A 143 -1.07 -13.02 8.85
CA LEU A 143 -1.68 -12.03 7.95
C LEU A 143 -0.70 -10.90 7.63
N LEU A 144 0.02 -10.41 8.63
CA LEU A 144 0.99 -9.34 8.47
C LEU A 144 2.18 -9.77 7.59
N ASP A 145 2.72 -10.97 7.78
CA ASP A 145 3.77 -11.55 6.93
C ASP A 145 3.31 -11.75 5.48
N THR A 146 2.08 -12.25 5.31
CA THR A 146 1.49 -12.42 3.99
C THR A 146 1.35 -11.08 3.27
N PHE A 147 0.88 -10.04 3.98
CA PHE A 147 0.81 -8.68 3.43
C PHE A 147 2.18 -8.17 3.01
N VAL A 148 3.19 -8.27 3.87
CA VAL A 148 4.55 -7.80 3.55
C VAL A 148 5.12 -8.52 2.33
N LEU A 149 4.98 -9.85 2.28
CA LEU A 149 5.47 -10.65 1.15
C LEU A 149 4.77 -10.27 -0.15
N ASP A 150 3.44 -10.19 -0.15
CA ASP A 150 2.66 -9.86 -1.35
C ASP A 150 2.90 -8.43 -1.82
N ALA A 151 3.03 -7.49 -0.89
CA ALA A 151 3.24 -6.09 -1.21
C ALA A 151 4.66 -5.82 -1.75
N VAL A 152 5.69 -6.41 -1.15
CA VAL A 152 7.07 -6.35 -1.68
C VAL A 152 7.17 -7.05 -3.03
N ARG A 153 6.51 -8.21 -3.20
CA ARG A 153 6.46 -8.89 -4.50
C ARG A 153 5.80 -8.04 -5.58
N ALA A 154 4.77 -7.28 -5.22
CA ALA A 154 4.05 -6.42 -6.15
C ALA A 154 4.88 -5.21 -6.61
N ASP A 155 5.71 -4.64 -5.74
CA ASP A 155 6.45 -3.42 -6.03
C ASP A 155 7.79 -3.32 -5.28
N PRO A 156 8.79 -4.16 -5.57
CA PRO A 156 9.99 -4.27 -4.73
C PRO A 156 10.81 -2.97 -4.67
N GLU A 157 10.73 -2.13 -5.70
CA GLU A 157 11.51 -0.89 -5.80
C GLU A 157 11.07 0.15 -4.75
N VAL A 158 9.77 0.28 -4.47
CA VAL A 158 9.31 1.28 -3.49
C VAL A 158 9.60 0.89 -2.04
N TYR A 159 9.87 -0.40 -1.80
CA TYR A 159 10.32 -0.85 -0.49
C TYR A 159 11.81 -0.59 -0.27
N ALA A 160 12.60 -0.28 -1.31
CA ALA A 160 14.02 0.04 -1.12
C ALA A 160 14.27 1.37 -0.36
N ASP A 161 13.29 2.28 -0.32
CA ASP A 161 13.34 3.50 0.50
C ASP A 161 12.67 3.26 1.88
N PRO A 162 13.42 3.13 2.99
CA PRO A 162 12.84 2.91 4.33
C PRO A 162 11.89 4.01 4.77
N GLU A 163 12.07 5.22 4.25
CA GLU A 163 11.26 6.38 4.56
C GLU A 163 10.10 6.57 3.58
N GLY A 164 9.88 5.59 2.68
CA GLY A 164 8.77 5.54 1.75
C GLY A 164 7.44 5.26 2.44
N TRP A 165 6.34 5.52 1.73
CA TRP A 165 4.99 5.40 2.30
C TRP A 165 4.67 3.99 2.81
N TRP A 166 4.90 2.98 1.96
CA TRP A 166 4.56 1.60 2.29
C TRP A 166 5.47 0.98 3.36
N PRO A 167 6.80 1.15 3.33
CA PRO A 167 7.66 0.74 4.43
C PRO A 167 7.20 1.29 5.79
N ARG A 168 6.85 2.58 5.85
CA ARG A 168 6.33 3.21 7.08
C ARG A 168 4.97 2.66 7.50
N THR A 169 4.06 2.46 6.54
CA THR A 169 2.75 1.85 6.78
C THR A 169 2.88 0.44 7.38
N VAL A 170 3.81 -0.36 6.86
CA VAL A 170 4.07 -1.71 7.39
C VAL A 170 4.61 -1.62 8.82
N GLU A 171 5.54 -0.70 9.09
CA GLU A 171 6.07 -0.50 10.45
C GLU A 171 4.96 -0.07 11.43
N GLU A 172 4.08 0.85 11.03
CA GLU A 172 2.92 1.32 11.81
C GLU A 172 1.85 0.24 12.02
N ALA A 173 1.73 -0.73 11.11
CA ALA A 173 0.84 -1.88 11.24
C ALA A 173 1.28 -2.87 12.34
N GLY A 174 2.36 -2.56 13.07
CA GLY A 174 2.88 -3.41 14.15
C GLY A 174 3.98 -4.36 13.68
N TYR A 175 4.51 -4.15 12.48
CA TYR A 175 5.80 -4.73 12.09
C TYR A 175 6.97 -3.96 12.72
N THR A 176 6.79 -3.56 13.97
CA THR A 176 7.74 -2.87 14.84
C THR A 176 7.61 -3.45 16.24
N GLY A 177 8.61 -4.22 16.64
CA GLY A 177 8.65 -4.80 17.97
C GLY A 177 10.07 -5.24 18.33
N PRO A 178 10.27 -5.80 19.53
CA PRO A 178 11.52 -6.48 19.95
C PRO A 178 12.12 -7.43 18.91
N ARG A 179 11.27 -7.87 17.99
CA ARG A 179 11.48 -8.73 16.82
C ARG A 179 12.40 -8.14 15.73
N PHE A 180 12.66 -6.83 15.73
CA PHE A 180 13.63 -6.13 14.85
C PHE A 180 14.71 -5.37 15.62
N LEU A 181 14.66 -5.35 16.96
CA LEU A 181 15.42 -4.44 17.83
C LEU A 181 16.95 -4.64 17.85
N ASN A 182 17.49 -5.56 17.04
CA ASN A 182 18.93 -5.62 16.82
C ASN A 182 19.45 -4.57 15.83
N GLY A 183 18.55 -3.88 15.09
CA GLY A 183 18.91 -2.66 14.34
C GLY A 183 19.81 -2.86 13.12
N ASP A 184 20.00 -4.11 12.67
CA ASP A 184 20.95 -4.43 11.60
C ASP A 184 20.37 -4.27 10.19
N LYS A 185 19.04 -4.33 10.03
CA LYS A 185 18.34 -4.29 8.73
C LYS A 185 16.94 -3.69 8.81
N ALA A 186 16.54 -2.97 7.75
CA ALA A 186 15.16 -2.58 7.53
C ALA A 186 14.32 -3.81 7.15
N LEU A 187 13.04 -3.78 7.52
CA LEU A 187 12.18 -4.95 7.48
C LEU A 187 12.06 -5.65 6.10
N TYR A 188 11.82 -4.88 5.06
CA TYR A 188 11.66 -5.43 3.72
C TYR A 188 12.98 -6.04 3.18
N GLU A 189 14.12 -5.83 3.86
CA GLU A 189 15.40 -6.49 3.53
C GLU A 189 15.43 -7.98 3.95
N TYR A 190 14.44 -8.45 4.73
CA TYR A 190 14.22 -9.87 5.01
C TYR A 190 13.38 -10.55 3.92
N VAL A 191 12.70 -9.77 3.09
CA VAL A 191 12.02 -10.28 1.90
C VAL A 191 13.02 -10.30 0.75
N HIS A 192 13.34 -11.49 0.26
CA HIS A 192 14.31 -11.65 -0.81
C HIS A 192 13.89 -12.77 -1.76
N ARG A 193 14.59 -12.88 -2.89
CA ARG A 193 14.44 -14.03 -3.77
C ARG A 193 15.47 -15.08 -3.41
N ASP A 194 15.02 -16.30 -3.16
CA ASP A 194 15.92 -17.43 -2.96
C ASP A 194 16.64 -17.83 -4.26
N GLU A 195 17.47 -18.88 -4.19
CA GLU A 195 18.23 -19.40 -5.35
C GLU A 195 17.33 -19.86 -6.51
N THR A 196 16.05 -20.14 -6.25
CA THR A 196 15.06 -20.53 -7.26
C THR A 196 14.32 -19.33 -7.86
N GLY A 197 14.58 -18.12 -7.36
CA GLY A 197 13.86 -16.90 -7.72
C GLY A 197 12.53 -16.73 -7.01
N THR A 198 12.23 -17.57 -6.02
CA THR A 198 11.00 -17.51 -5.22
C THR A 198 11.13 -16.45 -4.15
N TRP A 199 10.10 -15.63 -4.00
CA TRP A 199 10.04 -14.67 -2.89
C TRP A 199 9.87 -15.40 -1.58
N VAL A 200 10.81 -15.18 -0.67
CA VAL A 200 10.85 -15.74 0.67
C VAL A 200 10.98 -14.61 1.68
N LEU A 201 10.38 -14.82 2.84
CA LEU A 201 10.52 -13.96 4.00
C LEU A 201 11.35 -14.71 5.03
N ASP A 202 12.57 -14.23 5.29
CA ASP A 202 13.39 -14.72 6.39
C ASP A 202 12.84 -14.17 7.71
N HIS A 203 11.72 -14.74 8.16
CA HIS A 203 11.17 -14.43 9.46
C HIS A 203 12.08 -15.05 10.53
N PRO A 204 12.65 -14.29 11.49
CA PRO A 204 13.56 -14.81 12.51
C PRO A 204 12.90 -15.78 13.53
N GLY A 205 11.68 -16.27 13.25
CA GLY A 205 10.88 -17.09 14.16
C GLY A 205 10.55 -16.41 15.49
N TYR A 206 9.75 -17.08 16.30
CA TYR A 206 9.80 -16.90 17.76
C TYR A 206 10.89 -17.80 18.29
N GLU A 207 11.69 -17.31 19.23
CA GLU A 207 12.12 -18.20 20.30
C GLU A 207 10.83 -18.57 21.04
N ASP A 208 10.45 -19.86 21.01
CA ASP A 208 9.38 -20.33 21.87
C ASP A 208 9.79 -19.97 23.31
N ASP A 209 9.08 -19.04 23.94
CA ASP A 209 9.18 -18.82 25.38
C ASP A 209 8.62 -20.08 26.07
N ASP A 210 9.49 -21.06 26.31
CA ASP A 210 9.27 -22.21 27.19
C ASP A 210 9.03 -21.77 28.65
#